data_AF-A0A928RCS2-F1
#
_entry.id   AF-A0A928RCS2-F1
#
_cell.length_a   1.000
_cell.length_b   1.000
_cell.length_c   1.000
_cell.angle_alpha   90.00
_cell.angle_beta   90.00
_cell.angle_gamma   90.00
#
_symmetry.space_group_name_H-M   'P 1'
#
loop_
_entity.id
_entity.type
_entity.pdbx_description
1 polymer ?
#
loop_
_entity_poly.entity_id
_entity_poly.type
_entity_poly.pdbx_seq_one_letter_code
_entity_poly.pdbx_strand_id
1 'polypeptide(L)'
;MFVLENSFIRYSVDEDGNVTSIYNKRTSHEYVKLKGDLFRLIYSIDDFEERSINSNEQKPYGIMVDNNEMTVHYNGLNSKNGLLDIQLIIKISLKNEQITVVSYIKNNSDAELKELQTTAFSGIYSLGDNPENDTIIVPRTLGQKIFNPTEANFYDYVNVSGRKYERPDHIHTDINIPYPGYCSMKWFSMYNNDESIYVADHGEVSRIICMHIEKRNAEKTLNLGICQYLFLKKGESITTQPVIYALLKGDWHSCAKYYRKWISNTLNWKPSLKPNWIKEFQGWLRVIFRTQSGEFNFHFKDIPKMFDEVQDAGLNTLFILGWPNGGFGRMRPDYFVNPNHIDDLNINYSFIYNLRFDLSIARCCATPVSIPNYCKYMKEILAIRNKYRDYLIDGKFADVDGFETNGNSFRAKSYISKDGRLGVAIWNCSDSTATQVYINKSTGKSTSVTLDKDCVCFVEL
;
A
#
# COMPACT_ATOMS: atom_id res chain seq x y z
N MET A 1 18.15 17.69 38.87
CA MET A 1 17.36 16.56 38.33
C MET A 1 15.91 17.02 38.24
N PHE A 2 15.29 16.83 37.09
CA PHE A 2 13.92 17.22 36.77
C PHE A 2 13.09 15.95 36.58
N VAL A 3 11.91 15.87 37.19
CA VAL A 3 11.15 14.61 37.31
C VAL A 3 9.70 14.83 36.88
N LEU A 4 9.18 13.92 36.06
CA LEU A 4 7.75 13.71 35.81
C LEU A 4 7.34 12.39 36.45
N GLU A 5 6.32 12.42 37.31
CA GLU A 5 5.93 11.24 38.06
C GLU A 5 4.42 11.19 38.31
N ASN A 6 3.84 10.01 38.12
CA ASN A 6 2.46 9.71 38.49
C ASN A 6 2.35 8.30 39.10
N SER A 7 1.17 7.68 39.12
CA SER A 7 0.98 6.33 39.66
C SER A 7 1.60 5.20 38.83
N PHE A 8 2.00 5.46 37.59
CA PHE A 8 2.49 4.46 36.64
C PHE A 8 3.97 4.62 36.29
N ILE A 9 4.42 5.86 36.10
CA ILE A 9 5.76 6.15 35.57
C ILE A 9 6.45 7.16 36.47
N ARG A 10 7.76 6.98 36.69
CA ARG A 10 8.68 8.06 37.02
C ARG A 10 9.68 8.21 35.88
N TYR A 11 9.76 9.40 35.31
CA TYR A 11 10.65 9.76 34.21
C TYR A 11 11.48 10.96 34.64
N SER A 12 12.80 10.93 34.42
CA SER A 12 13.66 12.02 34.83
C SER A 12 14.76 12.38 33.84
N VAL A 13 15.12 13.66 33.86
CA VAL A 13 16.20 14.25 33.09
C VAL A 13 17.15 14.99 34.05
N ASP A 14 18.45 14.92 33.83
CA ASP A 14 19.41 15.71 34.62
C ASP A 14 19.52 17.17 34.16
N GLU A 15 20.41 17.94 34.77
CA GLU A 15 20.62 19.35 34.43
C GLU A 15 21.26 19.58 33.06
N ASP A 16 21.90 18.55 32.51
CA ASP A 16 22.52 18.56 31.18
C ASP A 16 21.55 18.04 30.10
N GLY A 17 20.31 17.70 30.46
CA GLY A 17 19.31 17.22 29.52
C GLY A 17 19.39 15.72 29.21
N ASN A 18 20.17 14.95 29.97
CA ASN A 18 20.27 13.50 29.79
C ASN A 18 19.14 12.75 30.50
N VAL A 19 18.60 11.71 29.86
CA VAL A 19 17.62 10.81 30.45
C VAL A 19 18.30 9.98 31.55
N THR A 20 17.71 9.98 32.75
CA THR A 20 18.32 9.36 33.95
C THR A 20 17.45 8.31 34.63
N SER A 21 16.14 8.29 34.39
CA SER A 21 15.23 7.27 34.93
C SER A 21 14.05 7.09 33.99
N ILE A 22 13.70 5.84 33.75
CA ILE A 22 12.42 5.40 33.19
C ILE A 22 11.99 4.23 34.07
N TYR A 23 11.24 4.56 35.12
CA TYR A 23 10.85 3.61 36.14
C TYR A 23 9.39 3.19 35.96
N ASN A 24 9.16 1.89 35.78
CA ASN A 24 7.84 1.31 35.74
C ASN A 24 7.37 1.00 37.17
N LYS A 25 6.43 1.79 37.69
CA LYS A 25 5.93 1.59 39.06
C LYS A 25 5.07 0.35 39.22
N ARG A 26 4.56 -0.23 38.13
CA ARG A 26 3.70 -1.43 38.19
C ARG A 26 4.52 -2.69 38.49
N THR A 27 5.71 -2.79 37.90
CA THR A 27 6.63 -3.93 38.02
C THR A 27 7.83 -3.60 38.92
N SER A 28 7.97 -2.34 39.32
CA SER A 28 9.05 -1.84 40.17
C SER A 28 10.44 -1.91 39.53
N HIS A 29 10.52 -1.89 38.20
CA HIS A 29 11.78 -1.95 37.45
C HIS A 29 12.25 -0.57 36.97
N GLU A 30 13.56 -0.34 37.08
CA GLU A 30 14.28 0.79 36.48
C GLU A 30 14.90 0.32 35.16
N TYR A 31 14.56 0.97 34.05
CA TYR A 31 15.06 0.56 32.75
C TYR A 31 16.38 1.22 32.39
N VAL A 32 16.62 2.44 32.89
CA VAL A 32 17.79 3.23 32.54
C VAL A 32 18.96 2.84 33.42
N LYS A 33 20.03 2.32 32.80
CA LYS A 33 21.27 1.95 33.50
C LYS A 33 22.39 2.96 33.33
N LEU A 34 22.39 3.64 32.19
CA LEU A 34 23.34 4.69 31.84
C LEU A 34 22.56 5.89 31.32
N LYS A 35 23.13 7.09 31.49
CA LYS A 35 22.54 8.32 30.98
C LYS A 35 22.23 8.18 29.49
N GLY A 36 20.97 8.42 29.14
CA GLY A 36 20.47 8.32 27.77
C GLY A 36 20.38 9.67 27.07
N ASP A 37 20.45 9.64 25.73
CA ASP A 37 20.25 10.82 24.90
C ASP A 37 18.76 11.11 24.70
N LEU A 38 18.36 12.36 24.88
CA LEU A 38 17.00 12.83 24.60
C LEU A 38 16.74 12.96 23.09
N PHE A 39 17.76 13.34 22.32
CA PHE A 39 17.67 13.45 20.86
C PHE A 39 19.04 13.31 20.16
N ARG A 40 18.98 13.03 18.86
CA ARG A 40 20.05 13.27 17.89
C ARG A 40 19.53 14.09 16.72
N LEU A 41 20.26 15.13 16.33
CA LEU A 41 19.95 15.95 15.16
C LEU A 41 20.99 15.69 14.07
N ILE A 42 20.54 15.45 12.84
CA ILE A 42 21.38 15.31 11.65
C ILE A 42 21.24 16.56 10.79
N TYR A 43 22.37 17.11 10.35
CA TYR A 43 22.41 18.31 9.51
C TYR A 43 23.49 18.20 8.42
N SER A 44 23.34 19.01 7.37
CA SER A 44 24.40 19.30 6.41
C SER A 44 24.82 20.76 6.48
N ILE A 45 26.08 21.03 6.18
CA ILE A 45 26.64 22.38 6.06
C ILE A 45 27.86 22.35 5.16
N ASP A 46 28.01 23.34 4.27
CA ASP A 46 29.08 23.41 3.28
C ASP A 46 29.19 22.09 2.49
N ASP A 47 30.39 21.48 2.46
CA ASP A 47 30.66 20.19 1.80
C ASP A 47 30.34 18.96 2.68
N PHE A 48 29.82 19.15 3.89
CA PHE A 48 29.47 18.04 4.80
C PHE A 48 28.00 17.66 4.64
N GLU A 49 27.75 16.54 3.98
CA GLU A 49 26.39 16.03 3.77
C GLU A 49 25.72 15.44 5.02
N GLU A 50 26.51 14.97 5.99
CA GLU A 50 25.97 14.34 7.19
C GLU A 50 26.86 14.62 8.39
N ARG A 51 26.31 15.35 9.37
CA ARG A 51 26.90 15.53 10.70
C ARG A 51 25.83 15.37 11.76
N SER A 52 26.22 14.86 12.91
CA SER A 52 25.33 14.62 14.05
C SER A 52 25.62 15.59 15.20
N ILE A 53 24.55 15.89 15.93
CA ILE A 53 24.56 16.56 17.23
C ILE A 53 23.81 15.64 18.19
N ASN A 54 24.48 15.17 19.24
CA ASN A 54 23.87 14.34 20.28
C ASN A 54 23.51 15.21 21.48
N SER A 55 22.38 14.94 22.14
CA SER A 55 21.93 15.73 23.29
C SER A 55 22.91 15.71 24.47
N ASN A 56 23.65 14.62 24.68
CA ASN A 56 24.64 14.50 25.76
C ASN A 56 25.89 15.40 25.58
N GLU A 57 26.06 16.00 24.40
CA GLU A 57 27.11 16.99 24.09
C GLU A 57 26.59 18.44 24.24
N GLN A 58 25.35 18.61 24.68
CA GLN A 58 24.67 19.89 24.75
C GLN A 58 24.36 20.29 26.19
N LYS A 59 24.07 21.58 26.37
CA LYS A 59 23.55 22.11 27.62
C LYS A 59 22.22 22.83 27.35
N PRO A 60 21.10 22.40 27.96
CA PRO A 60 19.85 23.12 27.86
C PRO A 60 19.99 24.56 28.35
N TYR A 61 19.35 25.49 27.65
CA TYR A 61 19.15 26.86 28.13
C TYR A 61 18.30 26.87 29.41
N GLY A 62 17.31 25.97 29.48
CA GLY A 62 16.48 25.79 30.67
C GLY A 62 15.63 24.54 30.57
N ILE A 63 15.33 23.96 31.73
CA ILE A 63 14.36 22.88 31.87
C ILE A 63 13.28 23.38 32.83
N MET A 64 12.03 23.31 32.38
CA MET A 64 10.86 23.65 33.18
C MET A 64 10.04 22.41 33.41
N VAL A 65 9.51 22.26 34.62
CA VAL A 65 8.56 21.21 34.98
C VAL A 65 7.35 21.87 35.60
N ASP A 66 6.18 21.60 35.04
CA ASP A 66 4.89 22.04 35.58
C ASP A 66 3.91 20.86 35.56
N ASN A 67 3.44 20.47 36.74
CA ASN A 67 2.54 19.33 36.94
C ASN A 67 3.02 18.05 36.24
N ASN A 68 2.41 17.75 35.09
CA ASN A 68 2.62 16.55 34.30
C ASN A 68 3.39 16.85 32.99
N GLU A 69 4.06 18.00 32.89
CA GLU A 69 4.74 18.43 31.70
C GLU A 69 6.16 18.92 32.00
N MET A 70 7.12 18.45 31.22
CA MET A 70 8.51 18.91 31.22
C MET A 70 8.81 19.53 29.86
N THR A 71 9.44 20.69 29.86
CA THR A 71 9.94 21.32 28.62
C THR A 71 11.42 21.59 28.73
N VAL A 72 12.20 21.06 27.78
CA VAL A 72 13.65 21.24 27.66
C VAL A 72 13.91 22.20 26.50
N HIS A 73 14.53 23.34 26.80
CA HIS A 73 14.82 24.41 25.83
C HIS A 73 16.31 24.45 25.49
N TYR A 74 16.62 24.56 24.20
CA TYR A 74 17.95 24.84 23.67
C TYR A 74 17.87 26.09 22.78
N ASN A 75 18.77 27.05 23.01
CA ASN A 75 18.91 28.29 22.23
C ASN A 75 20.31 28.32 21.60
N GLY A 76 20.55 27.36 20.71
CA GLY A 76 21.84 27.07 20.12
C GLY A 76 22.28 25.64 20.41
N LEU A 77 22.96 25.02 19.44
CA LEU A 77 23.49 23.67 19.55
C LEU A 77 24.98 23.66 19.16
N ASN A 78 25.82 23.12 20.03
CA ASN A 78 27.23 22.89 19.77
C ASN A 78 27.37 21.82 18.69
N SER A 79 28.08 22.16 17.63
CA SER A 79 28.41 21.24 16.55
C SER A 79 29.91 21.22 16.30
N LYS A 80 30.38 20.26 15.51
CA LYS A 80 31.77 20.20 15.05
C LYS A 80 32.16 21.38 14.14
N ASN A 81 31.19 22.18 13.67
CA ASN A 81 31.41 23.39 12.86
C ASN A 81 31.28 24.67 13.69
N GLY A 82 31.15 24.56 15.01
CA GLY A 82 30.86 25.68 15.90
C GLY A 82 29.41 25.69 16.37
N LEU A 83 29.02 26.77 17.04
CA LEU A 83 27.67 26.94 17.56
C LEU A 83 26.69 27.22 16.41
N LEU A 84 25.66 26.38 16.28
CA LEU A 84 24.55 26.62 15.35
C LEU A 84 23.43 27.36 16.09
N ASP A 85 22.97 28.48 15.54
CA ASP A 85 21.75 29.18 15.96
C ASP A 85 20.52 28.35 15.56
N ILE A 86 20.12 27.46 16.47
CA ILE A 86 18.98 26.58 16.36
C ILE A 86 18.19 26.68 17.66
N GLN A 87 16.91 27.00 17.55
CA GLN A 87 16.00 26.90 18.68
C GLN A 87 15.35 25.54 18.66
N LEU A 88 15.57 24.73 19.70
CA LEU A 88 14.94 23.42 19.88
C LEU A 88 14.22 23.39 21.23
N ILE A 89 12.93 23.07 21.21
CA ILE A 89 12.10 22.96 22.41
C ILE A 89 11.49 21.57 22.38
N ILE A 90 11.81 20.74 23.37
CA ILE A 90 11.26 19.38 23.52
C ILE A 90 10.30 19.39 24.68
N LYS A 91 9.02 19.17 24.38
CA LYS A 91 7.93 19.09 25.34
C LYS A 91 7.57 17.63 25.59
N ILE A 92 7.60 17.23 26.85
CA ILE A 92 7.36 15.87 27.34
C ILE A 92 6.17 15.93 28.29
N SER A 93 5.06 15.30 27.93
CA SER A 93 3.84 15.28 28.74
C SER A 93 3.54 13.87 29.25
N LEU A 94 3.32 13.71 30.55
CA LEU A 94 3.00 12.46 31.21
C LEU A 94 1.49 12.36 31.49
N LYS A 95 0.84 11.29 31.04
CA LYS A 95 -0.57 11.02 31.35
C LYS A 95 -0.79 9.52 31.48
N ASN A 96 -1.25 9.07 32.64
CA ASN A 96 -1.40 7.65 32.97
C ASN A 96 -0.08 6.89 32.68
N GLU A 97 -0.13 5.75 32.02
CA GLU A 97 1.02 4.97 31.57
C GLU A 97 1.70 5.49 30.28
N GLN A 98 1.42 6.73 29.83
CA GLN A 98 1.92 7.28 28.57
C GLN A 98 2.75 8.55 28.76
N ILE A 99 3.89 8.61 28.06
CA ILE A 99 4.66 9.82 27.80
C ILE A 99 4.47 10.23 26.33
N THR A 100 4.14 11.49 26.11
CA THR A 100 4.02 12.11 24.79
C THR A 100 5.14 13.11 24.60
N VAL A 101 5.88 13.00 23.49
CA VAL A 101 6.96 13.93 23.14
C VAL A 101 6.62 14.68 21.86
N VAL A 102 6.69 16.01 21.93
CA VAL A 102 6.52 16.93 20.80
C VAL A 102 7.68 17.92 20.82
N SER A 103 8.27 18.17 19.66
CA SER A 103 9.42 19.05 19.51
C SER A 103 9.08 20.20 18.58
N TYR A 104 9.37 21.42 19.00
CA TYR A 104 9.44 22.58 18.12
C TYR A 104 10.90 22.83 17.77
N ILE A 105 11.19 23.02 16.49
CA ILE A 105 12.54 23.35 16.01
C ILE A 105 12.48 24.49 15.00
N LYS A 106 13.36 25.47 15.16
CA LYS A 106 13.58 26.57 14.23
C LYS A 106 15.05 26.66 13.88
N ASN A 107 15.33 26.69 12.59
CA ASN A 107 16.68 26.82 12.07
C ASN A 107 16.96 28.29 11.72
N ASN A 108 17.91 28.94 12.39
CA ASN A 108 18.40 30.27 11.98
C ASN A 108 19.83 30.19 11.42
N SER A 109 20.41 28.99 11.34
CA SER A 109 21.75 28.74 10.83
C SER A 109 21.74 28.51 9.32
N ASP A 110 22.91 28.64 8.69
CA ASP A 110 23.07 28.32 7.25
C ASP A 110 23.10 26.80 6.96
N ALA A 111 23.21 25.97 8.00
CA ALA A 111 23.05 24.51 7.89
C ALA A 111 21.63 24.12 7.43
N GLU A 112 21.47 22.99 6.76
CA GLU A 112 20.17 22.36 6.53
C GLU A 112 19.94 21.24 7.55
N LEU A 113 18.85 21.30 8.31
CA LEU A 113 18.53 20.29 9.33
C LEU A 113 17.75 19.15 8.68
N LYS A 114 18.39 17.99 8.53
CA LYS A 114 17.84 16.84 7.79
C LYS A 114 16.94 15.97 8.64
N GLU A 115 17.39 15.57 9.83
CA GLU A 115 16.68 14.62 10.68
C GLU A 115 16.67 15.02 12.14
N LEU A 116 15.56 14.78 12.84
CA LEU A 116 15.50 14.78 14.30
C LEU A 116 15.06 13.40 14.78
N GLN A 117 15.97 12.73 15.46
CA GLN A 117 15.76 11.46 16.14
C GLN A 117 15.39 11.77 17.57
N THR A 118 14.13 11.56 17.94
CA THR A 118 13.65 11.78 19.31
C THR A 118 13.68 10.46 20.05
N THR A 119 14.57 10.34 21.04
CA THR A 119 14.89 9.09 21.75
C THR A 119 14.66 9.24 23.25
N ALA A 120 13.53 9.82 23.65
CA ALA A 120 13.24 10.07 25.07
C ALA A 120 13.28 8.80 25.94
N PHE A 121 13.18 7.61 25.34
CA PHE A 121 13.40 6.35 26.02
C PHE A 121 14.78 5.80 25.63
N SER A 122 15.81 6.26 26.34
CA SER A 122 17.21 5.98 26.05
C SER A 122 18.00 5.52 27.27
N GLY A 123 19.17 4.92 27.03
CA GLY A 123 19.99 4.35 28.10
C GLY A 123 19.42 3.05 28.69
N ILE A 124 18.51 2.39 27.97
CA ILE A 124 17.77 1.22 28.43
C ILE A 124 18.65 -0.03 28.36
N TYR A 125 18.77 -0.77 29.45
CA TYR A 125 19.51 -2.04 29.47
C TYR A 125 18.58 -3.27 29.45
N SER A 126 17.52 -3.25 30.27
CA SER A 126 16.53 -4.32 30.32
C SER A 126 15.21 -3.80 30.87
N LEU A 127 14.10 -4.49 30.57
CA LEU A 127 12.81 -4.22 31.21
C LEU A 127 12.69 -4.85 32.61
N GLY A 128 13.54 -5.81 32.95
CA GLY A 128 13.53 -6.47 34.25
C GLY A 128 14.93 -6.91 34.66
N ASP A 129 15.01 -7.98 35.44
CA ASP A 129 16.29 -8.44 36.00
C ASP A 129 17.16 -9.20 34.98
N ASN A 130 16.54 -9.79 33.94
CA ASN A 130 17.25 -10.60 32.94
C ASN A 130 17.00 -10.08 31.50
N PRO A 131 18.00 -9.44 30.84
CA PRO A 131 17.87 -8.95 29.47
C PRO A 131 17.66 -10.06 28.43
N GLU A 132 17.99 -11.31 28.72
CA GLU A 132 17.75 -12.43 27.80
C GLU A 132 16.26 -12.69 27.55
N ASN A 133 15.39 -12.27 28.48
CA ASN A 133 13.95 -12.39 28.36
C ASN A 133 13.33 -11.29 27.50
N ASP A 134 14.09 -10.22 27.20
CA ASP A 134 13.58 -9.09 26.46
C ASP A 134 13.60 -9.38 24.96
N THR A 135 12.55 -8.94 24.28
CA THR A 135 12.40 -9.05 22.83
C THR A 135 11.91 -7.73 22.28
N ILE A 136 12.49 -7.30 21.15
CA ILE A 136 11.89 -6.24 20.34
C ILE A 136 11.03 -6.87 19.24
N ILE A 137 9.83 -6.35 19.03
CA ILE A 137 9.06 -6.58 17.80
C ILE A 137 9.03 -5.30 16.98
N VAL A 138 9.39 -5.41 15.71
CA VAL A 138 9.35 -4.31 14.76
C VAL A 138 8.34 -4.59 13.63
N PRO A 139 7.68 -3.55 13.08
CA PRO A 139 6.63 -3.69 12.08
C PRO A 139 7.19 -3.89 10.66
N ARG A 140 8.30 -4.62 10.49
CA ARG A 140 8.87 -4.91 9.17
C ARG A 140 7.98 -5.92 8.45
N THR A 141 7.38 -5.52 7.34
CA THR A 141 6.42 -6.30 6.52
C THR A 141 5.28 -6.87 7.37
N LEU A 142 5.36 -8.13 7.80
CA LEU A 142 4.36 -8.81 8.63
C LEU A 142 4.72 -8.84 10.13
N GLY A 143 5.87 -8.28 10.50
CA GLY A 143 6.44 -8.31 11.83
C GLY A 143 7.75 -9.10 11.88
N GLN A 144 8.71 -8.62 12.67
CA GLN A 144 10.01 -9.27 12.90
C GLN A 144 10.36 -9.17 14.39
N LYS A 145 10.81 -10.27 15.00
CA LYS A 145 11.28 -10.30 16.39
C LYS A 145 12.79 -10.25 16.46
N ILE A 146 13.30 -9.65 17.53
CA ILE A 146 14.72 -9.49 17.85
C ILE A 146 14.89 -9.89 19.31
N PHE A 147 15.45 -11.06 19.53
CA PHE A 147 15.63 -11.62 20.87
C PHE A 147 16.89 -11.05 21.53
N ASN A 148 16.82 -10.82 22.85
CA ASN A 148 17.93 -10.27 23.64
C ASN A 148 18.57 -9.03 22.96
N PRO A 149 17.81 -7.94 22.78
CA PRO A 149 18.18 -6.85 21.89
C PRO A 149 19.46 -6.11 22.29
N THR A 150 19.85 -6.12 23.57
CA THR A 150 21.10 -5.51 24.05
C THR A 150 22.35 -6.32 23.70
N GLU A 151 22.21 -7.63 23.50
CA GLU A 151 23.29 -8.51 23.02
C GLU A 151 23.21 -8.78 21.52
N ALA A 152 22.03 -8.67 20.92
CA ALA A 152 21.77 -9.00 19.52
C ALA A 152 22.65 -8.22 18.55
N ASN A 153 23.18 -8.90 17.53
CA ASN A 153 23.82 -8.25 16.41
C ASN A 153 22.76 -7.73 15.43
N PHE A 154 22.51 -6.42 15.44
CA PHE A 154 21.45 -5.81 14.63
C PHE A 154 21.61 -6.04 13.12
N TYR A 155 22.83 -6.32 12.66
CA TYR A 155 23.11 -6.72 11.28
C TYR A 155 22.32 -7.95 10.82
N ASP A 156 22.07 -8.90 11.71
CA ASP A 156 21.36 -10.14 11.36
C ASP A 156 19.88 -9.87 11.06
N TYR A 157 19.39 -8.67 11.43
CA TYR A 157 17.99 -8.28 11.33
C TYR A 157 17.71 -7.24 10.25
N VAL A 158 18.76 -6.58 9.72
CA VAL A 158 18.64 -5.62 8.62
C VAL A 158 19.10 -6.31 7.32
N ASN A 159 18.16 -6.56 6.41
CA ASN A 159 18.41 -7.08 5.05
C ASN A 159 19.13 -6.01 4.20
N VAL A 160 20.32 -5.60 4.60
CA VAL A 160 21.15 -4.69 3.83
C VAL A 160 22.41 -5.45 3.48
N SER A 161 22.69 -5.55 2.19
CA SER A 161 23.99 -5.89 1.62
C SER A 161 25.09 -4.87 1.97
N GLY A 162 24.94 -4.15 3.09
CA GLY A 162 25.77 -3.02 3.51
C GLY A 162 27.05 -3.55 4.11
N ARG A 163 28.17 -3.00 3.63
CA ARG A 163 29.50 -3.42 4.07
C ARG A 163 29.77 -2.76 5.43
N LYS A 164 30.16 -3.54 6.44
CA LYS A 164 30.39 -3.12 7.85
C LYS A 164 31.31 -1.89 8.06
N TYR A 165 31.97 -1.38 7.02
CA TYR A 165 32.83 -0.19 7.10
C TYR A 165 32.12 1.12 6.77
N GLU A 166 30.89 1.08 6.24
CA GLU A 166 30.15 2.28 5.80
C GLU A 166 29.43 3.01 6.95
N ARG A 167 29.54 2.49 8.18
CA ARG A 167 28.84 2.98 9.38
C ARG A 167 29.78 3.01 10.60
N PRO A 168 29.52 3.88 11.60
CA PRO A 168 30.29 3.94 12.84
C PRO A 168 29.96 2.77 13.80
N ASP A 169 30.01 1.54 13.29
CA ASP A 169 29.59 0.32 13.99
C ASP A 169 30.35 0.04 15.28
N HIS A 170 31.59 0.53 15.38
CA HIS A 170 32.38 0.43 16.58
C HIS A 170 31.80 1.26 17.75
N ILE A 171 30.90 2.21 17.45
CA ILE A 171 30.23 3.08 18.43
C ILE A 171 28.80 2.57 18.68
N HIS A 172 27.98 2.49 17.63
CA HIS A 172 26.58 2.09 17.74
C HIS A 172 26.11 1.33 16.49
N THR A 173 25.03 0.58 16.64
CA THR A 173 24.28 -0.03 15.54
C THR A 173 22.82 0.35 15.62
N ASP A 174 22.15 0.45 14.47
CA ASP A 174 20.77 0.91 14.37
C ASP A 174 19.88 -0.05 13.59
N ILE A 175 18.61 -0.08 13.97
CA ILE A 175 17.51 -0.60 13.15
C ILE A 175 16.64 0.58 12.79
N ASN A 176 16.71 0.93 11.51
CA ASN A 176 15.91 1.96 10.89
C ASN A 176 14.90 1.32 9.93
N ILE A 177 13.62 1.61 10.14
CA ILE A 177 12.53 1.11 9.29
C ILE A 177 11.64 2.28 8.81
N PRO A 178 11.87 2.78 7.60
CA PRO A 178 11.09 3.88 7.03
C PRO A 178 9.61 3.50 6.82
N TYR A 179 8.73 4.43 7.17
CA TYR A 179 7.29 4.40 6.94
C TYR A 179 6.88 5.60 6.07
N PRO A 180 6.06 5.41 5.02
CA PRO A 180 5.56 4.13 4.53
C PRO A 180 6.64 3.34 3.78
N GLY A 181 6.48 2.02 3.66
CA GLY A 181 7.42 1.16 2.93
C GLY A 181 7.48 -0.23 3.55
N TYR A 182 8.69 -0.67 3.91
CA TYR A 182 8.85 -1.92 4.67
C TYR A 182 8.24 -1.85 6.07
N CYS A 183 8.05 -0.65 6.63
CA CYS A 183 7.31 -0.46 7.87
C CYS A 183 5.80 -0.54 7.58
N SER A 184 5.12 -1.53 8.13
CA SER A 184 3.68 -1.75 7.93
C SER A 184 2.80 -0.91 8.86
N MET A 185 3.34 -0.48 10.01
CA MET A 185 2.62 0.25 11.05
C MET A 185 3.56 1.22 11.76
N LYS A 186 3.04 2.34 12.26
CA LYS A 186 3.85 3.40 12.91
C LYS A 186 4.18 3.11 14.38
N TRP A 187 4.50 1.86 14.73
CA TRP A 187 4.84 1.48 16.11
C TRP A 187 5.76 0.27 16.17
N PHE A 188 6.53 0.17 17.26
CA PHE A 188 7.28 -1.01 17.65
C PHE A 188 7.24 -1.17 19.18
N SER A 189 7.78 -2.27 19.70
CA SER A 189 7.82 -2.48 21.15
C SER A 189 9.01 -3.32 21.57
N MET A 190 9.58 -2.98 22.74
CA MET A 190 10.41 -3.88 23.55
C MET A 190 9.52 -4.49 24.63
N TYR A 191 9.58 -5.80 24.87
CA TYR A 191 8.71 -6.49 25.81
C TYR A 191 9.37 -7.75 26.39
N ASN A 192 8.86 -8.18 27.55
CA ASN A 192 9.01 -9.52 28.09
C ASN A 192 7.61 -10.09 28.43
N ASN A 193 7.52 -11.11 29.29
CA ASN A 193 6.23 -11.72 29.65
C ASN A 193 5.37 -10.84 30.56
N ASP A 194 5.97 -9.88 31.28
CA ASP A 194 5.32 -9.13 32.36
C ASP A 194 5.02 -7.68 31.96
N GLU A 195 5.87 -7.08 31.13
CA GLU A 195 5.78 -5.68 30.74
C GLU A 195 6.35 -5.37 29.35
N SER A 196 5.99 -4.18 28.87
CA SER A 196 6.42 -3.69 27.57
C SER A 196 6.57 -2.17 27.52
N ILE A 197 7.58 -1.74 26.77
CA ILE A 197 7.68 -0.38 26.24
C ILE A 197 7.05 -0.38 24.85
N TYR A 198 6.01 0.42 24.68
CA TYR A 198 5.41 0.77 23.40
C TYR A 198 6.03 2.06 22.88
N VAL A 199 6.44 2.11 21.60
CA VAL A 199 6.92 3.33 20.94
C VAL A 199 6.19 3.51 19.61
N ALA A 200 5.66 4.71 19.36
CA ALA A 200 4.92 4.99 18.13
C ALA A 200 4.89 6.45 17.72
N ASP A 201 4.60 6.68 16.45
CA ASP A 201 4.12 7.98 15.97
C ASP A 201 2.58 7.96 15.94
N HIS A 202 1.96 8.81 16.76
CA HIS A 202 0.50 9.05 16.76
C HIS A 202 0.13 10.31 15.98
N GLY A 203 0.97 10.71 15.01
CA GLY A 203 0.65 11.80 14.10
C GLY A 203 -0.55 11.50 13.22
N GLU A 204 -1.40 12.50 13.01
CA GLU A 204 -2.54 12.42 12.08
C GLU A 204 -2.14 12.81 10.67
N VAL A 205 -1.06 13.61 10.54
CA VAL A 205 -0.52 14.00 9.25
C VAL A 205 0.35 12.88 8.67
N SER A 206 0.09 12.52 7.41
CA SER A 206 0.93 11.57 6.68
C SER A 206 2.28 12.19 6.38
N ARG A 207 3.35 11.68 7.00
CA ARG A 207 4.73 12.08 6.77
C ARG A 207 5.61 10.85 6.66
N ILE A 208 6.74 11.00 5.97
CA ILE A 208 7.78 9.99 6.00
C ILE A 208 8.43 10.09 7.39
N ILE A 209 8.49 8.97 8.08
CA ILE A 209 9.17 8.82 9.38
C ILE A 209 9.95 7.51 9.36
N CYS A 210 10.81 7.29 10.34
CA CYS A 210 11.53 6.04 10.48
C CYS A 210 11.43 5.55 11.93
N MET A 211 11.01 4.29 12.11
CA MET A 211 11.13 3.62 13.40
C MET A 211 12.61 3.47 13.70
N HIS A 212 13.07 4.01 14.83
CA HIS A 212 14.48 4.12 15.14
C HIS A 212 14.80 3.41 16.45
N ILE A 213 15.62 2.36 16.36
CA ILE A 213 16.16 1.65 17.52
C ILE A 213 17.66 1.67 17.38
N GLU A 214 18.33 2.36 18.26
CA GLU A 214 19.78 2.38 18.33
C GLU A 214 20.27 1.54 19.51
N LYS A 215 21.36 0.83 19.29
CA LYS A 215 22.11 0.10 20.31
C LYS A 215 23.52 0.67 20.43
N ARG A 216 23.88 1.15 21.62
CA ARG A 216 25.26 1.51 21.96
C ARG A 216 26.04 0.23 22.26
N ASN A 217 27.02 -0.09 21.42
CA ASN A 217 27.60 -1.44 21.39
C ASN A 217 28.48 -1.74 22.60
N ALA A 218 29.25 -0.76 23.09
CA ALA A 218 30.12 -0.94 24.25
C ALA A 218 29.30 -0.97 25.56
N GLU A 219 28.32 -0.09 25.67
CA GLU A 219 27.46 0.10 26.84
C GLU A 219 26.35 -0.95 26.92
N LYS A 220 26.01 -1.58 25.79
CA LYS A 220 24.89 -2.51 25.64
C LYS A 220 23.56 -1.89 26.07
N THR A 221 23.36 -0.61 25.74
CA THR A 221 22.10 0.11 26.01
C THR A 221 21.37 0.45 24.73
N LEU A 222 20.05 0.61 24.86
CA LEU A 222 19.13 0.92 23.77
C LEU A 222 18.60 2.34 23.88
N ASN A 223 18.53 2.99 22.72
CA ASN A 223 17.88 4.26 22.48
C ASN A 223 16.69 4.01 21.56
N LEU A 224 15.49 4.09 22.12
CA LEU A 224 14.24 3.80 21.42
C LEU A 224 13.58 5.12 21.02
N GLY A 225 13.19 5.24 19.75
CA GLY A 225 12.58 6.47 19.29
C GLY A 225 12.04 6.46 17.87
N ILE A 226 11.78 7.66 17.36
CA ILE A 226 11.32 7.91 15.99
C ILE A 226 12.25 8.94 15.37
N CYS A 227 12.75 8.63 14.17
CA CYS A 227 13.43 9.58 13.32
C CYS A 227 12.39 10.31 12.44
N GLN A 228 12.45 11.64 12.47
CA GLN A 228 11.61 12.52 11.68
C GLN A 228 12.47 13.28 10.66
N TYR A 229 12.09 13.22 9.39
CA TYR A 229 12.77 13.92 8.31
C TYR A 229 12.24 15.36 8.22
N LEU A 230 13.11 16.33 8.50
CA LEU A 230 12.77 17.75 8.65
C LEU A 230 13.07 18.57 7.39
N PHE A 231 14.28 18.44 6.85
CA PHE A 231 14.84 19.24 5.74
C PHE A 231 14.63 20.76 5.90
N LEU A 232 14.88 21.29 7.09
CA LEU A 232 14.68 22.72 7.39
C LEU A 232 15.88 23.55 6.95
N LYS A 233 15.62 24.52 6.09
CA LYS A 233 16.56 25.56 5.69
C LYS A 233 16.53 26.72 6.66
N LYS A 234 17.47 27.65 6.50
CA LYS A 234 17.55 28.88 7.29
C LYS A 234 16.23 29.65 7.27
N GLY A 235 15.78 30.03 8.45
CA GLY A 235 14.52 30.75 8.69
C GLY A 235 13.30 29.85 8.84
N GLU A 236 13.39 28.55 8.52
CA GLU A 236 12.27 27.63 8.60
C GLU A 236 12.09 27.04 10.01
N SER A 237 10.86 26.63 10.32
CA SER A 237 10.54 25.99 11.59
C SER A 237 9.43 24.96 11.44
N ILE A 238 9.38 24.00 12.36
CA ILE A 238 8.34 22.99 12.40
C ILE A 238 8.05 22.55 13.84
N THR A 239 6.80 22.18 14.09
CA THR A 239 6.43 21.36 15.25
C THR A 239 6.21 19.94 14.79
N THR A 240 6.85 18.99 15.47
CA THR A 240 6.76 17.57 15.15
C THR A 240 5.40 16.98 15.47
N GLN A 241 5.09 15.83 14.87
CA GLN A 241 3.95 15.03 15.32
C GLN A 241 4.29 14.30 16.63
N PRO A 242 3.29 13.95 17.46
CA PRO A 242 3.52 13.31 18.75
C PRO A 242 4.20 11.94 18.64
N VAL A 243 5.35 11.80 19.29
CA VAL A 243 5.99 10.50 19.56
C VAL A 243 5.49 10.00 20.90
N ILE A 244 4.93 8.80 20.91
CA ILE A 244 4.29 8.20 22.06
C ILE A 244 5.14 7.08 22.61
N TYR A 245 5.37 7.12 23.92
CA TYR A 245 5.96 6.06 24.71
C TYR A 245 4.94 5.60 25.75
N ALA A 246 4.72 4.30 25.92
CA ALA A 246 3.83 3.81 26.97
C ALA A 246 4.35 2.55 27.66
N LEU A 247 4.13 2.44 28.98
CA LEU A 247 4.50 1.28 29.79
C LEU A 247 3.30 0.36 30.01
N LEU A 248 3.22 -0.71 29.24
CA LEU A 248 2.06 -1.60 29.22
C LEU A 248 2.34 -2.90 29.97
N LYS A 249 1.27 -3.56 30.44
CA LYS A 249 1.36 -4.88 31.07
C LYS A 249 1.39 -5.96 29.99
N GLY A 250 2.26 -6.94 30.16
CA GLY A 250 2.42 -8.08 29.28
C GLY A 250 3.17 -7.75 27.99
N ASP A 251 3.01 -8.64 27.02
CA ASP A 251 3.82 -8.68 25.81
C ASP A 251 3.37 -7.71 24.70
N TRP A 252 3.98 -7.84 23.53
CA TRP A 252 3.65 -7.06 22.35
C TRP A 252 2.18 -7.08 21.92
N HIS A 253 1.37 -8.07 22.32
CA HIS A 253 -0.06 -8.06 22.00
C HIS A 253 -0.78 -6.90 22.70
N SER A 254 -0.34 -6.51 23.90
CA SER A 254 -0.84 -5.33 24.60
C SER A 254 -0.53 -4.05 23.80
N CYS A 255 0.70 -3.92 23.31
CA CYS A 255 1.13 -2.85 22.41
C CYS A 255 0.33 -2.81 21.10
N ALA A 256 0.11 -3.96 20.47
CA ALA A 256 -0.69 -4.05 19.24
C ALA A 256 -2.16 -3.64 19.46
N LYS A 257 -2.76 -4.02 20.59
CA LYS A 257 -4.11 -3.58 20.99
C LYS A 257 -4.13 -2.07 21.27
N TYR A 258 -3.09 -1.53 21.89
CA TYR A 258 -2.94 -0.10 22.15
C TYR A 258 -2.90 0.71 20.85
N TYR A 259 -2.05 0.31 19.90
CA TYR A 259 -2.00 0.93 18.56
C TYR A 259 -3.33 0.81 17.81
N ARG A 260 -3.96 -0.38 17.84
CA ARG A 260 -5.26 -0.61 17.20
C ARG A 260 -6.34 0.32 17.77
N LYS A 261 -6.36 0.52 19.09
CA LYS A 261 -7.31 1.43 19.73
C LYS A 261 -7.12 2.86 19.22
N TRP A 262 -5.88 3.34 19.13
CA TRP A 262 -5.58 4.66 18.58
C TRP A 262 -6.00 4.78 17.11
N ILE A 263 -5.55 3.87 16.24
CA ILE A 263 -5.84 3.99 14.80
C ILE A 263 -7.34 3.87 14.49
N SER A 264 -8.08 3.04 15.24
CA SER A 264 -9.53 2.93 15.09
C SER A 264 -10.28 4.15 15.62
N ASN A 265 -9.84 4.75 16.72
CA ASN A 265 -10.53 5.89 17.32
C ASN A 265 -10.19 7.22 16.63
N THR A 266 -8.91 7.44 16.32
CA THR A 266 -8.39 8.71 15.79
C THR A 266 -8.44 8.75 14.27
N LEU A 267 -8.03 7.67 13.60
CA LEU A 267 -8.00 7.61 12.13
C LEU A 267 -9.23 6.91 11.53
N ASN A 268 -10.23 6.56 12.36
CA ASN A 268 -11.43 5.83 11.96
C ASN A 268 -11.14 4.56 11.13
N TRP A 269 -9.98 3.92 11.39
CA TRP A 269 -9.60 2.72 10.68
C TRP A 269 -10.50 1.55 11.08
N LYS A 270 -11.05 0.87 10.07
CA LYS A 270 -11.88 -0.32 10.22
C LYS A 270 -11.30 -1.45 9.37
N PRO A 271 -11.29 -2.70 9.88
CA PRO A 271 -10.91 -3.83 9.05
C PRO A 271 -11.85 -3.91 7.83
N SER A 272 -11.28 -4.18 6.65
CA SER A 272 -12.07 -4.37 5.44
C SER A 272 -13.00 -5.57 5.57
N LEU A 273 -14.24 -5.44 5.09
CA LEU A 273 -15.15 -6.57 4.94
C LEU A 273 -14.55 -7.53 3.92
N LYS A 274 -14.19 -8.74 4.36
CA LYS A 274 -13.71 -9.80 3.46
C LYS A 274 -14.93 -10.41 2.73
N PRO A 275 -15.07 -10.27 1.40
CA PRO A 275 -16.08 -11.00 0.64
C PRO A 275 -15.92 -12.51 0.82
N ASN A 276 -16.99 -13.29 0.64
CA ASN A 276 -16.93 -14.74 0.85
C ASN A 276 -15.87 -15.42 -0.03
N TRP A 277 -15.73 -14.99 -1.30
CA TRP A 277 -14.71 -15.55 -2.19
C TRP A 277 -13.27 -15.35 -1.68
N ILE A 278 -12.97 -14.27 -0.94
CA ILE A 278 -11.65 -14.05 -0.31
C ILE A 278 -11.44 -15.00 0.87
N LYS A 279 -12.50 -15.34 1.62
CA LYS A 279 -12.42 -16.30 2.73
C LYS A 279 -12.16 -17.72 2.24
N GLU A 280 -12.62 -18.03 1.04
CA GLU A 280 -12.48 -19.33 0.38
C GLU A 280 -11.26 -19.39 -0.55
N PHE A 281 -10.63 -18.25 -0.85
CA PHE A 281 -9.49 -18.13 -1.75
C PHE A 281 -8.29 -18.97 -1.28
N GLN A 282 -7.94 -20.00 -2.05
CA GLN A 282 -6.79 -20.88 -1.79
C GLN A 282 -5.54 -20.50 -2.58
N GLY A 283 -5.67 -19.67 -3.61
CA GLY A 283 -4.56 -19.31 -4.51
C GLY A 283 -5.03 -18.99 -5.91
N TRP A 284 -4.09 -18.64 -6.78
CA TRP A 284 -4.34 -18.39 -8.21
C TRP A 284 -3.31 -19.09 -9.07
N LEU A 285 -3.65 -19.34 -10.33
CA LEU A 285 -2.65 -19.47 -11.39
C LEU A 285 -2.29 -18.08 -11.90
N ARG A 286 -1.02 -17.70 -11.80
CA ARG A 286 -0.50 -16.44 -12.35
C ARG A 286 -0.10 -16.64 -13.81
N VAL A 287 -0.65 -15.82 -14.69
CA VAL A 287 -0.40 -15.90 -16.14
C VAL A 287 0.03 -14.54 -16.69
N ILE A 288 1.01 -14.54 -17.60
CA ILE A 288 1.45 -13.33 -18.31
C ILE A 288 1.08 -13.50 -19.78
N PHE A 289 0.15 -12.70 -20.27
CA PHE A 289 -0.38 -12.77 -21.63
C PHE A 289 0.65 -12.29 -22.63
N ARG A 290 1.03 -11.02 -22.54
CA ARG A 290 2.14 -10.44 -23.26
C ARG A 290 3.28 -10.09 -22.30
N THR A 291 4.47 -10.59 -22.58
CA THR A 291 5.67 -10.38 -21.76
C THR A 291 6.18 -8.94 -21.85
N GLN A 292 7.16 -8.59 -21.01
CA GLN A 292 7.91 -7.35 -21.12
C GLN A 292 8.70 -7.22 -22.44
N SER A 293 9.16 -8.34 -23.02
CA SER A 293 9.79 -8.38 -24.36
C SER A 293 8.79 -8.12 -25.48
N GLY A 294 7.48 -8.24 -25.20
CA GLY A 294 6.40 -8.02 -26.16
C GLY A 294 5.94 -9.29 -26.88
N GLU A 295 6.43 -10.46 -26.46
CA GLU A 295 6.02 -11.78 -26.93
C GLU A 295 4.68 -12.17 -26.30
N PHE A 296 3.86 -12.92 -27.02
CA PHE A 296 2.61 -13.48 -26.50
C PHE A 296 2.83 -14.90 -26.02
N ASN A 297 2.48 -15.17 -24.76
CA ASN A 297 2.34 -16.52 -24.24
C ASN A 297 0.90 -17.02 -24.38
N PHE A 298 -0.09 -16.13 -24.22
CA PHE A 298 -1.52 -16.46 -24.21
C PHE A 298 -2.38 -15.33 -24.81
N HIS A 299 -3.55 -15.69 -25.31
CA HIS A 299 -4.60 -14.81 -25.83
C HIS A 299 -5.87 -14.86 -24.97
N PHE A 300 -6.79 -13.89 -25.12
CA PHE A 300 -8.03 -13.85 -24.32
C PHE A 300 -8.92 -15.07 -24.55
N LYS A 301 -8.92 -15.61 -25.76
CA LYS A 301 -9.63 -16.87 -26.09
C LYS A 301 -9.16 -18.08 -25.30
N ASP A 302 -7.95 -18.05 -24.73
CA ASP A 302 -7.40 -19.16 -23.95
C ASP A 302 -7.90 -19.16 -22.50
N ILE A 303 -8.51 -18.06 -22.04
CA ILE A 303 -8.98 -17.90 -20.65
C ILE A 303 -9.93 -19.02 -20.21
N PRO A 304 -10.98 -19.41 -20.98
CA PRO A 304 -11.89 -20.45 -20.56
C PRO A 304 -11.18 -21.78 -20.32
N LYS A 305 -10.35 -22.21 -21.28
CA LYS A 305 -9.58 -23.46 -21.15
C LYS A 305 -8.60 -23.41 -19.98
N MET A 306 -7.87 -22.31 -19.81
CA MET A 306 -6.97 -22.12 -18.66
C MET A 306 -7.74 -22.18 -17.34
N PHE A 307 -8.96 -21.66 -17.31
CA PHE A 307 -9.79 -21.69 -16.11
C PHE A 307 -10.27 -23.11 -15.79
N ASP A 308 -10.65 -23.89 -16.80
CA ASP A 308 -11.01 -25.30 -16.64
C ASP A 308 -9.82 -26.10 -16.07
N GLU A 309 -8.61 -25.93 -16.64
CA GLU A 309 -7.38 -26.56 -16.15
C GLU A 309 -7.05 -26.17 -14.69
N VAL A 310 -7.34 -24.92 -14.30
CA VAL A 310 -7.16 -24.43 -12.92
C VAL A 310 -8.17 -25.04 -11.96
N GLN A 311 -9.42 -25.22 -12.41
CA GLN A 311 -10.45 -25.94 -11.64
C GLN A 311 -10.11 -27.41 -11.44
N ASP A 312 -9.63 -28.09 -12.47
CA ASP A 312 -9.17 -29.48 -12.38
C ASP A 312 -8.02 -29.64 -11.37
N ALA A 313 -7.18 -28.60 -11.22
CA ALA A 313 -6.11 -28.53 -10.23
C ALA A 313 -6.58 -28.13 -8.81
N GLY A 314 -7.89 -27.90 -8.60
CA GLY A 314 -8.48 -27.54 -7.31
C GLY A 314 -8.40 -26.05 -6.95
N LEU A 315 -8.10 -25.18 -7.92
CA LEU A 315 -8.10 -23.72 -7.76
C LEU A 315 -9.25 -23.10 -8.57
N ASN A 316 -9.65 -21.87 -8.25
CA ASN A 316 -10.77 -21.21 -8.91
C ASN A 316 -10.48 -19.74 -9.27
N THR A 317 -9.21 -19.35 -9.33
CA THR A 317 -8.80 -17.97 -9.58
C THR A 317 -7.63 -17.89 -10.56
N LEU A 318 -7.73 -16.99 -11.53
CA LEU A 318 -6.64 -16.59 -12.43
C LEU A 318 -6.12 -15.21 -12.05
N PHE A 319 -4.79 -15.04 -12.00
CA PHE A 319 -4.16 -13.73 -11.86
C PHE A 319 -3.50 -13.32 -13.17
N ILE A 320 -4.22 -12.49 -13.93
CA ILE A 320 -3.87 -12.09 -15.30
C ILE A 320 -2.95 -10.86 -15.29
N LEU A 321 -1.77 -11.03 -15.88
CA LEU A 321 -0.76 -10.00 -16.08
C LEU A 321 -0.48 -9.83 -17.58
N GLY A 322 0.04 -8.67 -17.96
CA GLY A 322 0.42 -8.41 -19.36
C GLY A 322 -0.76 -8.34 -20.35
N TRP A 323 -1.98 -8.12 -19.85
CA TRP A 323 -3.16 -7.80 -20.65
C TRP A 323 -3.11 -6.44 -21.38
N PRO A 324 -2.36 -5.40 -20.92
CA PRO A 324 -2.30 -4.14 -21.65
C PRO A 324 -1.59 -4.26 -22.99
N ASN A 325 -1.82 -3.30 -23.90
CA ASN A 325 -1.18 -3.23 -25.22
C ASN A 325 0.34 -3.34 -25.14
N GLY A 326 0.97 -2.64 -24.21
CA GLY A 326 2.41 -2.69 -24.01
C GLY A 326 2.95 -4.04 -23.52
N GLY A 327 2.08 -4.93 -23.02
CA GLY A 327 2.48 -6.12 -22.27
C GLY A 327 2.89 -5.82 -20.83
N PHE A 328 3.40 -6.83 -20.14
CA PHE A 328 3.69 -6.75 -18.72
C PHE A 328 4.74 -5.68 -18.42
N GLY A 329 4.41 -4.76 -17.50
CA GLY A 329 5.34 -3.74 -17.01
C GLY A 329 5.62 -2.58 -17.99
N ARG A 330 4.86 -2.44 -19.08
CA ARG A 330 5.09 -1.42 -20.11
C ARG A 330 3.94 -0.43 -20.23
N MET A 331 4.25 0.75 -20.80
CA MET A 331 3.30 1.83 -21.06
C MET A 331 2.56 2.32 -19.80
N ARG A 332 3.26 2.38 -18.66
CA ARG A 332 2.70 2.97 -17.43
C ARG A 332 2.69 4.50 -17.55
N PRO A 333 1.63 5.21 -17.12
CA PRO A 333 0.36 4.73 -16.57
C PRO A 333 -0.73 4.43 -17.63
N ASP A 334 -0.44 4.63 -18.91
CA ASP A 334 -1.35 4.50 -20.06
C ASP A 334 -1.70 3.05 -20.43
N TYR A 335 -2.42 2.37 -19.54
CA TYR A 335 -2.87 0.99 -19.74
C TYR A 335 -4.12 0.91 -20.63
N PHE A 336 -3.91 0.66 -21.92
CA PHE A 336 -4.98 0.29 -22.86
C PHE A 336 -5.04 -1.21 -23.05
N VAL A 337 -6.24 -1.77 -23.26
CA VAL A 337 -6.38 -3.15 -23.71
C VAL A 337 -5.63 -3.31 -25.03
N ASN A 338 -4.91 -4.42 -25.18
CA ASN A 338 -4.20 -4.70 -26.42
C ASN A 338 -5.20 -4.91 -27.59
N PRO A 339 -5.19 -4.06 -28.63
CA PRO A 339 -6.13 -4.18 -29.74
C PRO A 339 -5.92 -5.44 -30.59
N ASN A 340 -4.73 -6.05 -30.57
CA ASN A 340 -4.49 -7.36 -31.19
C ASN A 340 -5.13 -8.51 -30.39
N HIS A 341 -5.73 -8.22 -29.23
CA HIS A 341 -6.69 -9.10 -28.56
C HIS A 341 -8.15 -8.65 -28.75
N ILE A 342 -8.39 -7.47 -29.34
CA ILE A 342 -9.72 -6.90 -29.67
C ILE A 342 -10.18 -7.35 -31.06
N ASP A 343 -9.33 -8.02 -31.85
CA ASP A 343 -9.74 -8.67 -33.11
C ASP A 343 -10.91 -9.68 -32.94
N ASP A 344 -11.30 -10.00 -31.70
CA ASP A 344 -12.48 -10.81 -31.34
C ASP A 344 -13.78 -10.00 -31.06
N LEU A 345 -13.78 -8.66 -31.09
CA LEU A 345 -15.01 -7.85 -31.15
C LEU A 345 -15.49 -7.80 -32.61
N ASN A 346 -15.84 -8.98 -33.12
CA ASN A 346 -16.36 -9.17 -34.47
C ASN A 346 -17.60 -8.28 -34.67
N ILE A 347 -17.64 -7.53 -35.78
CA ILE A 347 -18.79 -6.70 -36.16
C ILE A 347 -20.11 -7.50 -36.18
N ASN A 348 -20.03 -8.82 -36.42
CA ASN A 348 -21.15 -9.75 -36.33
C ASN A 348 -21.66 -9.95 -34.91
N TYR A 349 -20.76 -10.02 -33.93
CA TYR A 349 -21.12 -10.07 -32.52
C TYR A 349 -21.85 -8.79 -32.12
N SER A 350 -21.26 -7.63 -32.46
CA SER A 350 -21.88 -6.33 -32.22
C SER A 350 -23.24 -6.20 -32.92
N PHE A 351 -23.41 -6.81 -34.10
CA PHE A 351 -24.68 -6.88 -34.80
C PHE A 351 -25.74 -7.70 -34.06
N ILE A 352 -25.46 -8.98 -33.72
CA ILE A 352 -26.48 -9.84 -33.10
C ILE A 352 -26.87 -9.40 -31.68
N TYR A 353 -25.98 -8.70 -30.96
CA TYR A 353 -26.28 -8.10 -29.65
C TYR A 353 -26.75 -6.64 -29.72
N ASN A 354 -26.88 -6.10 -30.93
CA ASN A 354 -27.31 -4.73 -31.18
C ASN A 354 -26.46 -3.65 -30.48
N LEU A 355 -25.17 -3.94 -30.25
CA LEU A 355 -24.21 -2.99 -29.70
C LEU A 355 -23.96 -1.86 -30.70
N ARG A 356 -23.56 -0.69 -30.20
CA ARG A 356 -23.18 0.44 -31.06
C ARG A 356 -21.77 0.19 -31.61
N PHE A 357 -21.58 0.48 -32.90
CA PHE A 357 -20.27 0.34 -33.54
C PHE A 357 -19.39 1.53 -33.18
N ASP A 358 -18.20 1.25 -32.66
CA ASP A 358 -17.15 2.23 -32.41
C ASP A 358 -15.98 1.96 -33.38
N LEU A 359 -15.60 2.96 -34.19
CA LEU A 359 -14.52 2.85 -35.17
C LEU A 359 -13.31 3.64 -34.70
N SER A 360 -12.44 2.96 -33.95
CA SER A 360 -11.13 3.48 -33.53
C SER A 360 -10.03 2.99 -34.48
N ILE A 361 -9.82 3.69 -35.60
CA ILE A 361 -8.88 3.29 -36.66
C ILE A 361 -7.49 3.86 -36.38
N ALA A 362 -6.48 2.99 -36.24
CA ALA A 362 -5.08 3.37 -36.00
C ALA A 362 -4.89 4.44 -34.91
N ARG A 363 -5.51 4.25 -33.72
CA ARG A 363 -5.51 5.22 -32.61
C ARG A 363 -6.12 6.58 -32.99
N CYS A 364 -7.20 6.56 -33.78
CA CYS A 364 -7.86 7.76 -34.32
C CYS A 364 -6.98 8.58 -35.28
N CYS A 365 -5.84 8.02 -35.75
CA CYS A 365 -4.93 8.67 -36.68
C CYS A 365 -5.17 8.28 -38.14
N ALA A 366 -6.16 7.43 -38.43
CA ALA A 366 -6.54 7.05 -39.78
C ALA A 366 -8.06 7.14 -39.99
N THR A 367 -8.46 7.11 -41.26
CA THR A 367 -9.86 7.25 -41.67
C THR A 367 -10.38 5.93 -42.25
N PRO A 368 -11.71 5.79 -42.44
CA PRO A 368 -12.33 4.63 -43.10
C PRO A 368 -11.70 4.23 -44.45
N VAL A 369 -11.06 5.16 -45.15
CA VAL A 369 -10.31 4.90 -46.40
C VAL A 369 -9.21 3.85 -46.20
N SER A 370 -8.63 3.76 -45.00
CA SER A 370 -7.54 2.83 -44.68
C SER A 370 -7.98 1.38 -44.43
N ILE A 371 -9.29 1.12 -44.32
CA ILE A 371 -9.86 -0.21 -44.06
C ILE A 371 -11.07 -0.50 -44.98
N PRO A 372 -10.90 -0.45 -46.31
CA PRO A 372 -12.01 -0.42 -47.27
C PRO A 372 -12.89 -1.68 -47.25
N ASN A 373 -12.31 -2.86 -47.03
CA ASN A 373 -13.06 -4.11 -46.94
C ASN A 373 -13.96 -4.17 -45.70
N TYR A 374 -13.45 -3.73 -44.54
CA TYR A 374 -14.22 -3.63 -43.31
C TYR A 374 -15.35 -2.61 -43.45
N CYS A 375 -15.07 -1.44 -44.03
CA CYS A 375 -16.09 -0.42 -44.25
C CYS A 375 -17.17 -0.85 -45.24
N LYS A 376 -16.81 -1.62 -46.27
CA LYS A 376 -17.78 -2.23 -47.19
C LYS A 376 -18.73 -3.17 -46.43
N TYR A 377 -18.18 -4.07 -45.62
CA TYR A 377 -19.00 -5.01 -44.84
C TYR A 377 -19.82 -4.32 -43.75
N MET A 378 -19.26 -3.32 -43.06
CA MET A 378 -20.00 -2.48 -42.12
C MET A 378 -21.18 -1.78 -42.79
N LYS A 379 -21.02 -1.29 -44.03
CA LYS A 379 -22.11 -0.67 -44.79
C LYS A 379 -23.25 -1.66 -45.05
N GLU A 380 -22.93 -2.92 -45.35
CA GLU A 380 -23.91 -4.00 -45.52
C GLU A 380 -24.68 -4.27 -44.20
N ILE A 381 -23.97 -4.34 -43.07
CA ILE A 381 -24.60 -4.51 -41.75
C ILE A 381 -25.47 -3.32 -41.36
N LEU A 382 -25.01 -2.09 -41.61
CA LEU A 382 -25.79 -0.88 -41.35
C LEU A 382 -27.05 -0.83 -42.23
N ALA A 383 -26.99 -1.34 -43.46
CA ALA A 383 -28.16 -1.46 -44.31
C ALA A 383 -29.21 -2.43 -43.71
N ILE A 384 -28.77 -3.56 -43.13
CA ILE A 384 -29.66 -4.48 -42.40
C ILE A 384 -30.29 -3.77 -41.19
N ARG A 385 -29.50 -3.06 -40.37
CA ARG A 385 -30.02 -2.34 -39.19
C ARG A 385 -31.04 -1.26 -39.55
N ASN A 386 -30.82 -0.54 -40.66
CA ASN A 386 -31.74 0.47 -41.15
C ASN A 386 -33.02 -0.17 -41.72
N LYS A 387 -32.89 -1.28 -42.44
CA LYS A 387 -34.04 -2.03 -42.98
C LYS A 387 -34.94 -2.56 -41.86
N TYR A 388 -34.36 -3.07 -40.78
CA TYR A 388 -35.08 -3.65 -39.64
C TYR A 388 -35.07 -2.74 -38.40
N ARG A 389 -35.19 -1.43 -38.62
CA ARG A 389 -35.15 -0.40 -37.57
C ARG A 389 -36.14 -0.67 -36.44
N ASP A 390 -37.36 -1.07 -36.79
CA ASP A 390 -38.45 -1.36 -35.85
C ASP A 390 -38.07 -2.39 -34.79
N TYR A 391 -37.10 -3.26 -35.10
CA TYR A 391 -36.58 -4.31 -34.22
C TYR A 391 -35.24 -3.92 -33.60
N LEU A 392 -34.25 -3.57 -34.43
CA LEU A 392 -32.85 -3.38 -34.03
C LEU A 392 -32.55 -1.98 -33.49
N ILE A 393 -33.46 -1.02 -33.59
CA ILE A 393 -33.24 0.34 -33.05
C ILE A 393 -34.37 0.69 -32.09
N ASP A 394 -35.60 0.48 -32.52
CA ASP A 394 -36.80 0.86 -31.80
C ASP A 394 -37.41 -0.29 -30.96
N GLY A 395 -36.93 -1.53 -31.15
CA GLY A 395 -37.45 -2.73 -30.51
C GLY A 395 -36.75 -3.11 -29.20
N LYS A 396 -37.24 -4.18 -28.59
CA LYS A 396 -36.74 -4.76 -27.33
C LYS A 396 -35.91 -6.01 -27.61
N PHE A 397 -34.68 -6.05 -27.11
CA PHE A 397 -33.86 -7.26 -27.10
C PHE A 397 -34.47 -8.34 -26.19
N ALA A 398 -34.55 -9.58 -26.68
CA ALA A 398 -35.16 -10.71 -25.98
C ALA A 398 -34.26 -11.98 -25.98
N ASP A 399 -32.99 -11.83 -26.33
CA ASP A 399 -31.99 -12.91 -26.33
C ASP A 399 -32.40 -14.14 -27.14
N VAL A 400 -32.72 -15.27 -26.52
CA VAL A 400 -33.15 -16.50 -27.22
C VAL A 400 -34.65 -16.77 -27.07
N ASP A 401 -35.41 -15.82 -26.52
CA ASP A 401 -36.84 -15.98 -26.32
C ASP A 401 -37.63 -15.84 -27.63
N GLY A 402 -38.75 -16.56 -27.74
CA GLY A 402 -39.70 -16.46 -28.85
C GLY A 402 -39.44 -17.38 -30.04
N PHE A 403 -38.27 -18.01 -30.17
CA PHE A 403 -37.98 -18.94 -31.26
C PHE A 403 -37.30 -20.25 -30.81
N GLU A 404 -37.31 -21.25 -31.69
CA GLU A 404 -36.55 -22.50 -31.58
C GLU A 404 -35.73 -22.74 -32.85
N THR A 405 -34.66 -23.53 -32.75
CA THR A 405 -33.82 -23.89 -33.91
C THR A 405 -33.57 -25.39 -33.97
N ASN A 406 -33.34 -25.91 -35.18
CA ASN A 406 -33.02 -27.31 -35.41
C ASN A 406 -31.50 -27.62 -35.46
N GLY A 407 -30.66 -26.67 -35.08
CA GLY A 407 -29.20 -26.77 -35.17
C GLY A 407 -28.48 -25.74 -34.30
N ASN A 408 -27.16 -25.89 -34.21
CA ASN A 408 -26.26 -25.06 -33.39
C ASN A 408 -25.12 -24.41 -34.20
N SER A 409 -25.20 -24.45 -35.53
CA SER A 409 -24.18 -23.87 -36.41
C SER A 409 -24.14 -22.34 -36.34
N PHE A 410 -25.27 -21.72 -35.99
CA PHE A 410 -25.43 -20.26 -35.95
C PHE A 410 -25.65 -19.75 -34.52
N ARG A 411 -25.18 -18.53 -34.24
CA ARG A 411 -25.62 -17.74 -33.08
C ARG A 411 -26.77 -16.85 -33.50
N ALA A 412 -27.81 -16.77 -32.68
CA ALA A 412 -28.99 -15.97 -32.98
C ALA A 412 -29.51 -15.25 -31.74
N LYS A 413 -30.09 -14.06 -31.97
CA LYS A 413 -30.70 -13.23 -30.93
C LYS A 413 -32.01 -12.61 -31.41
N SER A 414 -33.03 -12.66 -30.58
CA SER A 414 -34.37 -12.16 -30.88
C SER A 414 -34.59 -10.72 -30.42
N TYR A 415 -35.48 -10.07 -31.16
CA TYR A 415 -35.90 -8.69 -30.99
C TYR A 415 -37.40 -8.62 -31.19
N ILE A 416 -38.08 -7.93 -30.28
CA ILE A 416 -39.52 -7.68 -30.37
C ILE A 416 -39.74 -6.24 -30.80
N SER A 417 -40.39 -6.03 -31.93
CA SER A 417 -40.76 -4.69 -32.40
C SER A 417 -41.82 -4.06 -31.47
N LYS A 418 -42.03 -2.74 -31.60
CA LYS A 418 -43.04 -2.02 -30.78
C LYS A 418 -44.46 -2.57 -30.93
N ASP A 419 -44.79 -3.14 -32.08
CA ASP A 419 -46.08 -3.78 -32.38
C ASP A 419 -46.12 -5.29 -32.04
N GLY A 420 -45.08 -5.83 -31.40
CA GLY A 420 -45.05 -7.19 -30.86
C GLY A 420 -44.63 -8.28 -31.85
N ARG A 421 -44.17 -7.94 -33.05
CA ARG A 421 -43.62 -8.91 -34.01
C ARG A 421 -42.25 -9.40 -33.55
N LEU A 422 -41.93 -10.66 -33.88
CA LEU A 422 -40.66 -11.29 -33.56
C LEU A 422 -39.71 -11.19 -34.75
N GLY A 423 -38.50 -10.69 -34.51
CA GLY A 423 -37.40 -10.76 -35.46
C GLY A 423 -36.15 -11.36 -34.83
N VAL A 424 -35.29 -11.96 -35.64
CA VAL A 424 -34.08 -12.66 -35.19
C VAL A 424 -32.87 -12.22 -36.01
N ALA A 425 -31.86 -11.71 -35.31
CA ALA A 425 -30.54 -11.45 -35.85
C ALA A 425 -29.70 -12.73 -35.77
N ILE A 426 -29.10 -13.13 -36.89
CA ILE A 426 -28.43 -14.43 -37.05
C ILE A 426 -26.99 -14.21 -37.54
N TRP A 427 -26.05 -14.95 -36.98
CA TRP A 427 -24.65 -15.01 -37.40
C TRP A 427 -24.21 -16.46 -37.58
N ASN A 428 -23.69 -16.79 -38.77
CA ASN A 428 -23.02 -18.06 -39.00
C ASN A 428 -21.60 -18.05 -38.40
N CYS A 429 -21.42 -18.74 -37.27
CA CYS A 429 -20.12 -18.90 -36.62
C CYS A 429 -19.45 -20.25 -36.92
N SER A 430 -19.94 -20.99 -37.92
CA SER A 430 -19.33 -22.24 -38.38
C SER A 430 -18.29 -21.99 -39.49
N ASP A 431 -17.48 -23.00 -39.79
CA ASP A 431 -16.38 -22.91 -40.76
C ASP A 431 -16.79 -23.06 -42.23
N SER A 432 -18.09 -23.19 -42.52
CA SER A 432 -18.61 -23.34 -43.87
C SER A 432 -19.97 -22.66 -44.04
N THR A 433 -20.43 -22.56 -45.28
CA THR A 433 -21.84 -22.28 -45.56
C THR A 433 -22.70 -23.37 -44.93
N ALA A 434 -23.73 -22.98 -44.19
CA ALA A 434 -24.64 -23.91 -43.53
C ALA A 434 -26.08 -23.41 -43.65
N THR A 435 -27.03 -24.28 -43.33
CA THR A 435 -28.47 -23.96 -43.32
C THR A 435 -29.05 -24.34 -41.97
N GLN A 436 -29.84 -23.44 -41.37
CA GLN A 436 -30.50 -23.67 -40.10
C GLN A 436 -31.94 -23.14 -40.16
N VAL A 437 -32.88 -23.87 -39.54
CA VAL A 437 -34.30 -23.51 -39.50
C VAL A 437 -34.62 -22.87 -38.16
N TYR A 438 -35.40 -21.79 -38.22
CA TYR A 438 -35.89 -21.02 -37.08
C TYR A 438 -37.41 -21.11 -37.03
N ILE A 439 -37.97 -21.48 -35.88
CA ILE A 439 -39.40 -21.68 -35.68
C ILE A 439 -39.91 -20.65 -34.68
N ASN A 440 -40.92 -19.87 -35.06
CA ASN A 440 -41.61 -18.97 -34.13
C ASN A 440 -42.45 -19.78 -33.13
N LYS A 441 -42.20 -19.63 -31.83
CA LYS A 441 -42.90 -20.38 -30.78
C LYS A 441 -44.39 -20.04 -30.68
N SER A 442 -44.81 -18.83 -31.03
CA SER A 442 -46.21 -18.41 -30.90
C SER A 442 -47.06 -18.75 -32.12
N THR A 443 -46.47 -18.73 -33.32
CA THR A 443 -47.20 -18.96 -34.58
C THR A 443 -46.95 -20.33 -35.20
N GLY A 444 -45.89 -21.03 -34.78
CA GLY A 444 -45.45 -22.30 -35.37
C GLY A 444 -44.82 -22.15 -36.77
N LYS A 445 -44.68 -20.92 -37.30
CA LYS A 445 -44.12 -20.67 -38.62
C LYS A 445 -42.60 -20.91 -38.61
N SER A 446 -42.11 -21.65 -39.60
CA SER A 446 -40.69 -21.94 -39.78
C SER A 446 -40.07 -21.16 -40.93
N THR A 447 -38.85 -20.64 -40.72
CA THR A 447 -38.03 -19.95 -41.73
C THR A 447 -36.68 -20.65 -41.84
N SER A 448 -36.31 -21.09 -43.05
CA SER A 448 -34.98 -21.67 -43.34
C SER A 448 -33.99 -20.59 -43.74
N VAL A 449 -32.80 -20.59 -43.15
CA VAL A 449 -31.77 -19.58 -43.35
C VAL A 449 -30.48 -20.27 -43.77
N THR A 450 -29.98 -19.92 -44.96
CA THR A 450 -28.67 -20.36 -45.47
C THR A 450 -27.72 -19.16 -45.46
N LEU A 451 -26.57 -19.31 -44.80
CA LEU A 451 -25.57 -18.25 -44.70
C LEU A 451 -24.18 -18.81 -44.94
N ASP A 452 -23.37 -18.06 -45.69
CA ASP A 452 -21.94 -18.33 -45.83
C ASP A 452 -21.20 -18.14 -44.50
N LYS A 453 -19.99 -18.68 -44.41
CA LYS A 453 -19.12 -18.54 -43.23
C LYS A 453 -18.96 -17.05 -42.88
N ASP A 454 -19.09 -16.75 -41.59
CA ASP A 454 -18.94 -15.41 -41.02
C ASP A 454 -19.90 -14.34 -41.58
N CYS A 455 -20.99 -14.74 -42.25
CA CYS A 455 -22.04 -13.82 -42.66
C CYS A 455 -23.16 -13.70 -41.62
N VAL A 456 -23.91 -12.59 -41.72
CA VAL A 456 -25.06 -12.29 -40.87
C VAL A 456 -26.31 -12.02 -41.69
N CYS A 457 -27.47 -12.24 -41.09
CA CYS A 457 -28.74 -11.74 -41.60
C CYS A 457 -29.71 -11.39 -40.48
N PHE A 458 -30.85 -10.84 -40.86
CA PHE A 458 -32.00 -10.65 -39.99
C PHE A 458 -33.24 -11.22 -40.66
N VAL A 459 -34.07 -11.94 -39.91
CA VAL A 459 -35.32 -12.51 -40.38
C VAL A 459 -36.47 -12.12 -39.47
N GLU A 460 -37.62 -11.81 -40.04
CA GLU A 460 -38.88 -11.69 -39.29
C GLU A 460 -39.51 -13.08 -39.22
N LEU A 461 -39.92 -13.51 -38.02
CA LEU A 461 -40.44 -14.85 -37.75
C LEU A 461 -41.95 -14.86 -37.54
#